data_AF-A0A3D0ZL98-F1
#
_entry.id   AF-A0A3D0ZL98-F1
#
_cell.length_a   1.000
_cell.length_b   1.000
_cell.length_c   1.000
_cell.angle_alpha   90.00
_cell.angle_beta   90.00
_cell.angle_gamma   90.00
#
_symmetry.space_group_name_H-M   'P 1'
#
loop_
_entity.id
_entity.type
_entity.pdbx_description
1 polymer ?
#
loop_
_entity_poly.entity_id
_entity_poly.type
_entity_poly.pdbx_seq_one_letter_code
_entity_poly.pdbx_strand_id
1 'polypeptide(L)'
;MNTSGLHHLLGAYVLGGLDSADSQRFEAHLENCADCRAEIAELESLPGLLDALPVPDAVALTGGPRPAAAPEQASPVPRAVLDEVAARRRKLRRRWAALVGAVAAACLALGVAAGPLLNRPPQPDASYSVQAGNGLRFSVDLARKAWGTELAVNGSSMPSDGTYSLWVRDRDGKEDRACAWTATPSGRIKVTG
;
A
#
# COMPACT_ATOMS: atom_id res chain seq x y z
N MET A 1 5.89 28.44 28.40
CA MET A 1 7.37 28.52 28.38
C MET A 1 7.85 27.18 27.83
N ASN A 2 8.52 27.18 26.68
CA ASN A 2 8.74 25.96 25.89
C ASN A 2 9.82 25.08 26.54
N THR A 3 9.41 24.01 27.21
CA THR A 3 10.29 23.01 27.86
C THR A 3 11.31 22.41 26.89
N SER A 4 10.93 22.24 25.62
CA SER A 4 11.82 21.80 24.54
C SER A 4 13.06 22.69 24.34
N GLY A 5 12.96 23.99 24.65
CA GLY A 5 14.08 24.92 24.51
C GLY A 5 15.17 24.73 25.58
N LEU A 6 14.79 24.27 26.78
CA LEU A 6 15.73 24.04 27.87
C LEU A 6 16.52 22.74 27.67
N HIS A 7 15.90 21.70 27.10
CA HIS A 7 16.62 20.45 26.80
C HIS A 7 17.79 20.67 25.82
N HIS A 8 17.65 21.62 24.88
CA HIS A 8 18.73 21.97 23.94
C HIS A 8 19.95 22.61 24.61
N LEU A 9 19.81 23.12 25.84
CA LEU A 9 20.91 23.73 26.59
C LEU A 9 21.82 22.70 27.26
N LEU A 10 21.43 21.43 27.33
CA LEU A 10 22.14 20.38 28.07
C LEU A 10 23.61 20.24 27.63
N GLY A 11 23.86 20.18 26.32
CA GLY A 11 25.23 20.05 25.81
C GLY A 11 26.11 21.25 26.18
N ALA A 12 25.57 22.45 26.10
CA ALA A 12 26.29 23.66 26.51
C ALA A 12 26.48 23.72 28.04
N TYR A 13 25.53 23.21 28.83
CA TYR A 13 25.66 23.11 30.28
C TYR A 13 26.80 22.17 30.67
N VAL A 14 26.84 20.95 30.10
CA VAL A 14 27.89 19.94 30.37
C VAL A 14 29.28 20.46 30.00
N LEU A 15 29.38 21.24 28.92
CA LEU A 15 30.65 21.81 28.45
C LEU A 15 30.97 23.19 29.07
N GLY A 16 30.16 23.69 30.00
CA GLY A 16 30.38 24.98 30.66
C GLY A 16 30.21 26.21 29.76
N GLY A 17 29.49 26.09 28.65
CA GLY A 17 29.29 27.13 27.65
C GLY A 17 28.04 28.00 27.82
N LEU A 18 27.28 27.84 28.90
CA LEU A 18 26.10 28.68 29.19
C LEU A 18 26.48 29.98 29.88
N ASP A 19 25.73 31.04 29.59
CA ASP A 19 25.78 32.25 30.40
C ASP A 19 25.09 32.06 31.76
N SER A 20 25.32 32.99 32.69
CA SER A 20 24.81 32.87 34.07
C SER A 20 23.27 32.81 34.16
N ALA A 21 22.55 33.45 33.24
CA ALA A 21 21.09 33.48 33.27
C ALA A 21 20.52 32.16 32.75
N ASP A 22 21.12 31.61 31.70
CA ASP A 22 20.72 30.33 31.12
C ASP A 22 21.12 29.15 32.01
N SER A 23 22.26 29.20 32.70
CA SER A 23 22.64 28.20 33.72
C SER A 23 21.61 28.13 34.84
N GLN A 24 21.19 29.27 35.42
CA GLN A 24 20.17 29.28 36.48
C GLN A 24 18.83 28.72 36.02
N ARG A 25 18.41 29.04 34.79
CA ARG A 25 17.18 28.51 34.19
C ARG A 25 17.26 27.00 33.97
N PHE A 26 18.41 26.51 33.51
CA PHE A 26 18.63 25.10 33.26
C PHE A 26 18.71 24.30 34.58
N GLU A 27 19.37 24.83 35.61
CA GLU A 27 19.42 24.22 36.95
C GLU A 27 18.03 24.12 37.59
N ALA A 28 17.21 25.16 37.50
CA ALA A 28 15.81 25.11 37.96
C ALA A 28 14.98 24.06 37.19
N HIS A 29 15.31 23.81 35.92
CA HIS A 29 14.70 22.73 35.15
C HIS A 29 15.18 21.34 35.60
N LEU A 30 16.45 21.21 35.97
CA LEU A 30 17.02 19.96 36.49
C LEU A 30 16.37 19.51 37.79
N GLU A 31 15.76 20.37 38.59
CA GLU A 31 14.99 19.96 39.77
C GLU A 31 13.79 19.08 39.38
N ASN A 32 13.19 19.33 38.20
CA ASN A 32 11.91 18.76 37.80
C ASN A 32 11.99 17.80 36.59
N CYS A 33 13.16 17.64 35.96
CA CYS A 33 13.35 16.79 34.79
C CYS A 33 14.32 15.64 35.07
N ALA A 34 13.79 14.41 35.16
CA ALA A 34 14.61 13.21 35.38
C ALA A 34 15.45 12.83 34.15
N ASP A 35 14.93 13.07 32.94
CA ASP A 35 15.58 12.70 31.68
C ASP A 35 16.87 13.51 31.49
N CYS A 36 16.84 14.83 31.68
CA CYS A 36 18.04 15.66 31.60
C CYS A 36 19.08 15.30 32.67
N ARG A 37 18.67 14.88 33.87
CA ARG A 37 19.62 14.39 34.90
C ARG A 37 20.28 13.08 34.49
N ALA A 38 19.53 12.17 33.87
CA ALA A 38 20.06 10.90 33.37
C ALA A 38 21.05 11.14 32.21
N GLU A 39 20.70 12.02 31.26
CA GLU A 39 21.58 12.39 30.14
C GLU A 39 22.88 13.06 30.61
N ILE A 40 22.84 13.92 31.65
CA ILE A 40 24.06 14.48 32.24
C ILE A 40 24.97 13.37 32.78
N ALA A 41 24.40 12.41 33.52
CA ALA A 41 25.16 11.30 34.08
C ALA A 41 25.83 10.43 33.00
N GLU A 42 25.20 10.25 31.85
CA GLU A 42 25.79 9.56 30.69
C GLU A 42 26.95 10.36 30.05
N LEU A 43 26.95 11.68 30.18
CA LEU A 43 27.91 12.57 29.55
C LEU A 43 29.02 13.08 30.48
N GLU A 44 29.04 12.72 31.77
CA GLU A 44 30.01 13.20 32.77
C GLU A 44 31.48 12.99 32.36
N SER A 45 31.78 11.92 31.62
CA SER A 45 33.15 11.64 31.14
C SER A 45 33.56 12.45 29.91
N LEU A 46 32.61 13.04 29.18
CA LEU A 46 32.86 13.66 27.88
C LEU A 46 33.77 14.90 27.98
N PRO A 47 33.58 15.85 28.93
CA PRO A 47 34.47 17.00 29.07
C PRO A 47 35.94 16.59 29.26
N GLY A 48 36.20 15.59 30.11
CA GLY A 48 37.56 15.09 30.34
C GLY A 48 38.19 14.41 29.11
N LEU A 49 37.39 13.74 28.28
CA LEU A 49 37.87 13.20 27.00
C LEU A 49 38.21 14.29 26.00
N LEU A 50 37.45 15.39 25.99
CA LEU A 50 37.70 16.54 25.12
C LEU A 50 38.93 17.33 25.59
N ASP A 51 39.15 17.46 26.90
CA ASP A 51 40.35 18.11 27.46
C ASP A 51 41.64 17.34 27.15
N ALA A 52 41.55 16.02 26.94
CA ALA A 52 42.69 15.19 26.57
C ALA A 52 43.13 15.37 25.11
N LEU A 53 42.32 16.03 24.27
CA LEU A 53 42.63 16.26 22.86
C LEU A 53 43.62 17.43 22.71
N PRO A 54 44.81 17.23 22.11
CA PRO A 54 45.74 18.32 21.86
C PRO A 54 45.11 19.40 20.96
N VAL A 55 45.31 20.66 21.34
CA VAL A 55 44.79 21.83 20.57
C VAL A 55 45.14 21.79 19.07
N PRO A 56 46.36 21.39 18.64
CA PRO A 56 46.68 21.29 17.21
C PRO A 56 45.77 20.30 16.45
N ASP A 57 45.44 19.18 17.09
CA ASP A 57 44.58 18.15 16.52
C ASP A 57 43.11 18.61 16.49
N ALA A 58 42.66 19.29 17.55
CA ALA A 58 41.34 19.93 17.58
C ALA A 58 41.18 20.97 16.47
N VAL A 59 42.19 21.82 16.26
CA VAL A 59 42.18 22.84 15.20
C VAL A 59 42.15 22.19 13.82
N ALA A 60 42.90 21.10 13.60
CA ALA A 60 42.87 20.34 12.35
C ALA A 60 41.46 19.79 12.02
N LEU A 61 40.69 19.40 13.06
CA LEU A 61 39.30 18.95 12.91
C LEU A 61 38.32 20.11 12.62
N THR A 62 38.62 21.33 13.08
CA THR A 62 37.78 22.52 12.80
C THR A 62 38.03 23.15 11.43
N GLY A 63 38.98 22.63 10.66
CA GLY A 63 39.24 23.07 9.28
C GLY A 63 38.07 22.73 8.34
N GLY A 64 37.14 23.66 8.17
CA GLY A 64 36.25 23.70 6.99
C GLY A 64 37.07 23.70 5.68
N PRO A 65 36.43 23.49 4.51
CA PRO A 65 37.12 23.20 3.24
C PRO A 65 38.32 24.11 3.03
N ARG A 66 39.53 23.54 3.13
CA ARG A 66 40.76 24.24 2.81
C ARG A 66 40.61 24.78 1.38
N PRO A 67 40.76 26.10 1.11
CA PRO A 67 40.88 26.55 -0.26
C PRO A 67 42.07 25.79 -0.84
N ALA A 68 41.79 25.00 -1.88
CA ALA A 68 42.69 24.01 -2.43
C ALA A 68 44.14 24.54 -2.50
N ALA A 69 44.97 24.11 -1.55
CA ALA A 69 46.35 23.82 -1.91
C ALA A 69 46.23 22.75 -3.00
N ALA A 70 46.79 23.07 -4.17
CA ALA A 70 46.65 22.34 -5.43
C ALA A 70 46.39 20.84 -5.21
N PRO A 71 45.38 20.24 -5.87
CA PRO A 71 45.07 18.84 -5.65
C PRO A 71 46.31 18.03 -5.99
N GLU A 72 46.96 17.51 -4.93
CA GLU A 72 47.85 16.39 -5.03
C GLU A 72 47.02 15.31 -5.74
N GLN A 73 47.51 14.93 -6.92
CA GLN A 73 46.76 14.25 -7.95
C GLN A 73 46.09 13.01 -7.36
N ALA A 74 44.79 13.12 -7.09
CA ALA A 74 43.94 11.96 -6.89
C ALA A 74 44.09 11.11 -8.15
N SER A 75 44.83 10.01 -8.03
CA SER A 75 45.12 9.10 -9.14
C SER A 75 43.81 8.82 -9.88
N PRO A 76 43.75 9.05 -11.22
CA PRO A 76 42.50 8.89 -11.95
C PRO A 76 42.07 7.43 -11.82
N VAL A 77 40.97 7.19 -11.13
CA VAL A 77 40.34 5.86 -11.10
C VAL A 77 40.18 5.44 -12.56
N PRO A 78 40.77 4.30 -12.99
CA PRO A 78 40.75 3.94 -14.40
C PRO A 78 39.31 3.85 -14.87
N ARG A 79 38.94 4.62 -15.91
CA ARG A 79 37.57 4.68 -16.44
C ARG A 79 36.99 3.27 -16.71
N ALA A 80 37.86 2.34 -17.10
CA ALA A 80 37.55 0.92 -17.28
C ALA A 80 36.94 0.26 -16.02
N VAL A 81 37.42 0.59 -14.82
CA VAL A 81 36.89 0.04 -13.55
C VAL A 81 35.49 0.59 -13.28
N LEU A 82 35.25 1.88 -13.57
CA LEU A 82 33.93 2.49 -13.43
C LEU A 82 32.93 1.92 -14.44
N ASP A 83 33.36 1.71 -15.68
CA ASP A 83 32.54 1.10 -16.74
C ASP A 83 32.18 -0.35 -16.43
N GLU A 84 33.12 -1.13 -15.89
CA GLU A 84 32.89 -2.51 -15.45
C GLU A 84 31.89 -2.54 -14.29
N VAL A 85 32.06 -1.68 -13.28
CA VAL A 85 31.11 -1.58 -12.16
C VAL A 85 29.73 -1.13 -12.65
N ALA A 86 29.66 -0.19 -13.60
CA ALA A 86 28.40 0.26 -14.20
C ALA A 86 27.73 -0.89 -14.99
N ALA A 87 28.48 -1.66 -15.78
CA ALA A 87 27.98 -2.82 -16.51
C ALA A 87 27.46 -3.91 -15.56
N ARG A 88 28.20 -4.19 -14.49
CA ARG A 88 27.82 -5.17 -13.45
C ARG A 88 26.55 -4.73 -12.71
N ARG A 89 26.45 -3.45 -12.35
CA ARG A 89 25.23 -2.84 -11.76
C ARG A 89 24.04 -2.93 -12.70
N ARG A 90 24.22 -2.63 -14.00
CA ARG A 90 23.15 -2.76 -15.02
C ARG A 90 22.66 -4.21 -15.14
N LYS A 91 23.57 -5.19 -15.17
CA LYS A 91 23.23 -6.61 -15.25
C LYS A 91 22.49 -7.10 -14.01
N LEU A 92 22.94 -6.69 -12.82
CA LEU A 92 22.25 -6.99 -11.56
C LEU A 92 20.86 -6.36 -11.54
N ARG A 93 20.72 -5.07 -11.87
CA ARG A 93 19.42 -4.39 -11.95
C ARG A 93 18.45 -5.09 -12.90
N ARG A 94 18.91 -5.51 -14.08
CA ARG A 94 18.08 -6.25 -15.05
C ARG A 94 17.64 -7.61 -14.49
N ARG A 95 18.53 -8.35 -13.80
CA ARG A 95 18.20 -9.62 -13.15
C ARG A 95 17.18 -9.43 -12.03
N TRP A 96 17.37 -8.44 -11.17
CA TRP A 96 16.43 -8.11 -10.11
C TRP A 96 15.07 -7.67 -10.67
N ALA A 97 15.05 -6.83 -11.71
CA ALA A 97 13.81 -6.44 -12.39
C ALA A 97 13.09 -7.65 -13.00
N ALA A 98 13.82 -8.59 -13.60
CA ALA A 98 13.25 -9.83 -14.14
C ALA A 98 12.68 -10.72 -13.03
N LEU A 99 13.36 -10.84 -11.88
CA LEU A 99 12.86 -11.59 -10.72
C LEU A 99 11.59 -10.96 -10.16
N VAL A 100 11.56 -9.64 -9.97
CA VAL A 100 10.37 -8.92 -9.50
C VAL A 100 9.21 -9.09 -10.49
N GLY A 101 9.48 -8.97 -11.79
CA GLY A 101 8.50 -9.21 -12.84
C GLY A 101 7.94 -10.64 -12.80
N ALA A 102 8.81 -11.65 -12.61
CA ALA A 102 8.39 -13.04 -12.51
C ALA A 102 7.53 -13.30 -11.26
N VAL A 103 7.90 -12.73 -10.10
CA VAL A 103 7.10 -12.82 -8.86
C VAL A 103 5.73 -12.17 -9.05
N ALA A 104 5.67 -10.97 -9.63
CA ALA A 104 4.40 -10.30 -9.90
C ALA A 104 3.50 -11.11 -10.83
N ALA A 105 4.05 -11.66 -11.91
CA ALA A 105 3.33 -12.54 -12.83
C ALA A 105 2.82 -13.82 -12.14
N ALA A 106 3.64 -14.43 -11.26
CA ALA A 106 3.24 -15.60 -10.49
C ALA A 106 2.10 -15.29 -9.51
N CYS A 107 2.15 -14.15 -8.79
CA CYS A 107 1.07 -13.70 -7.91
C CYS A 107 -0.23 -13.45 -8.67
N LEU A 108 -0.16 -12.82 -9.85
CA LEU A 108 -1.32 -12.61 -10.71
C LEU A 108 -1.91 -13.94 -11.21
N ALA A 109 -1.05 -14.86 -11.69
CA ALA A 109 -1.48 -16.18 -12.14
C ALA A 109 -2.14 -16.98 -11.00
N LEU A 110 -1.56 -16.93 -9.80
CA LEU A 110 -2.12 -17.56 -8.61
C LEU A 110 -3.46 -16.93 -8.23
N GLY A 111 -3.57 -15.60 -8.23
CA GLY A 111 -4.81 -14.88 -7.95
C GLY A 111 -5.91 -15.21 -8.95
N VAL A 112 -5.59 -15.33 -10.24
CA VAL A 112 -6.56 -15.73 -11.29
C VAL A 112 -6.99 -17.18 -11.12
N ALA A 113 -6.07 -18.09 -10.82
CA ALA A 113 -6.37 -19.51 -10.65
C ALA A 113 -7.14 -19.81 -9.35
N ALA A 114 -6.75 -19.17 -8.24
CA ALA A 114 -7.32 -19.41 -6.92
C ALA A 114 -8.53 -18.52 -6.60
N GLY A 115 -8.64 -17.34 -7.22
CA GLY A 115 -9.73 -16.38 -6.98
C GLY A 115 -11.14 -17.01 -7.05
N PRO A 116 -11.47 -17.80 -8.08
CA PRO A 116 -12.76 -18.48 -8.17
C PRO A 116 -13.00 -19.53 -7.09
N LEU A 117 -11.96 -20.09 -6.45
CA LEU A 117 -12.11 -21.04 -5.35
C LEU A 117 -12.49 -20.33 -4.04
N LEU A 118 -11.98 -19.11 -3.81
CA LEU A 118 -12.31 -18.31 -2.63
C LEU A 118 -13.62 -17.54 -2.78
N ASN A 119 -13.92 -17.05 -3.97
CA ASN A 119 -15.15 -16.32 -4.27
C ASN A 119 -15.88 -17.02 -5.42
N ARG A 120 -16.57 -18.11 -5.10
CA ARG A 120 -17.43 -18.77 -6.08
C ARG A 120 -18.64 -17.85 -6.32
N PRO A 121 -18.89 -17.43 -7.57
CA PRO A 121 -20.14 -16.73 -7.86
C PRO A 121 -21.31 -17.64 -7.44
N PRO A 122 -22.39 -17.05 -6.89
CA PRO A 122 -23.55 -17.83 -6.51
C PRO A 122 -24.05 -18.61 -7.73
N GLN A 123 -24.01 -19.94 -7.65
CA GLN A 123 -24.60 -20.80 -8.67
C GLN A 123 -26.10 -20.89 -8.41
N PRO A 124 -26.94 -20.86 -9.46
CA PRO A 124 -28.36 -21.10 -9.29
C PRO A 124 -28.61 -22.52 -8.80
N ASP A 125 -29.60 -22.68 -7.94
CA ASP A 125 -30.04 -23.99 -7.46
C ASP A 125 -30.73 -24.80 -8.56
N ALA A 126 -31.37 -24.13 -9.51
CA ALA A 126 -31.96 -24.74 -10.68
C ALA A 126 -31.94 -23.78 -11.87
N SER A 127 -31.69 -24.32 -13.06
CA SER A 127 -31.73 -23.57 -14.33
C SER A 127 -32.61 -24.30 -15.32
N TYR A 128 -33.57 -23.58 -15.91
CA TYR A 128 -34.46 -24.09 -16.95
C TYR A 128 -34.26 -23.29 -18.21
N SER A 129 -34.22 -23.95 -19.37
CA SER A 129 -34.18 -23.26 -20.66
C SER A 129 -35.20 -23.84 -21.63
N VAL A 130 -35.77 -22.94 -22.43
CA VAL A 130 -36.77 -23.24 -23.45
C VAL A 130 -36.28 -22.64 -24.75
N GLN A 131 -36.33 -23.46 -25.81
CA GLN A 131 -36.10 -23.01 -27.17
C GLN A 131 -37.34 -23.31 -27.99
N ALA A 132 -37.89 -22.30 -28.66
CA ALA A 132 -39.04 -22.47 -29.54
C ALA A 132 -38.59 -22.61 -31.00
N GLY A 133 -39.47 -23.16 -31.85
CA GLY A 133 -39.18 -23.42 -33.27
C GLY A 133 -38.85 -22.18 -34.10
N ASN A 134 -39.23 -20.98 -33.63
CA ASN A 134 -38.88 -19.70 -34.23
C ASN A 134 -37.49 -19.17 -33.82
N GLY A 135 -36.70 -19.95 -33.08
CA GLY A 135 -35.36 -19.56 -32.63
C GLY A 135 -35.33 -18.75 -31.34
N LEU A 136 -36.49 -18.45 -30.73
CA LEU A 136 -36.57 -17.84 -29.40
C LEU A 136 -35.88 -18.74 -28.38
N ARG A 137 -35.04 -18.13 -27.55
CA ARG A 137 -34.40 -18.79 -26.41
C ARG A 137 -34.74 -18.02 -25.14
N PHE A 138 -35.19 -18.75 -24.14
CA PHE A 138 -35.57 -18.23 -22.84
C PHE A 138 -34.93 -19.11 -21.76
N SER A 139 -34.32 -18.51 -20.75
CA SER A 139 -33.78 -19.23 -19.60
C SER A 139 -34.16 -18.56 -18.29
N VAL A 140 -34.39 -19.38 -17.26
CA VAL A 140 -34.71 -18.95 -15.91
C VAL A 140 -33.76 -19.67 -14.96
N ASP A 141 -32.99 -18.89 -14.22
CA ASP A 141 -32.13 -19.33 -13.13
C ASP A 141 -32.83 -19.02 -11.81
N LEU A 142 -32.92 -20.00 -10.92
CA LEU A 142 -33.53 -19.87 -9.60
C LEU A 142 -32.47 -19.99 -8.51
N ALA A 143 -32.48 -19.05 -7.57
CA ALA A 143 -31.60 -19.09 -6.40
C ALA A 143 -32.41 -18.91 -5.12
N ARG A 144 -32.29 -19.87 -4.20
CA ARG A 144 -32.91 -19.83 -2.89
C ARG A 144 -32.18 -18.80 -2.03
N LYS A 145 -32.96 -17.92 -1.41
CA LYS A 145 -32.52 -16.95 -0.41
C LYS A 145 -33.21 -17.24 0.91
N ALA A 146 -32.72 -16.64 1.99
CA ALA A 146 -33.34 -16.76 3.31
C ALA A 146 -34.78 -16.22 3.34
N TRP A 147 -35.10 -15.25 2.46
CA TRP A 147 -36.39 -14.55 2.41
C TRP A 147 -37.30 -15.02 1.26
N GLY A 148 -36.85 -15.92 0.38
CA GLY A 148 -37.62 -16.31 -0.81
C GLY A 148 -36.78 -16.99 -1.88
N THR A 149 -37.30 -17.00 -3.12
CA THR A 149 -36.57 -17.50 -4.31
C THR A 149 -36.37 -16.32 -5.26
N GLU A 150 -35.11 -16.04 -5.59
CA GLU A 150 -34.73 -15.08 -6.63
C GLU A 150 -34.81 -15.78 -7.99
N LEU A 151 -35.42 -15.12 -8.97
CA LEU A 151 -35.52 -15.56 -10.36
C LEU A 151 -34.71 -14.61 -11.24
N ALA A 152 -33.74 -15.16 -11.98
CA ALA A 152 -33.02 -14.45 -13.02
C ALA A 152 -33.42 -14.99 -14.40
N VAL A 153 -34.13 -14.16 -15.15
CA VAL A 153 -34.69 -14.46 -16.46
C VAL A 153 -33.83 -13.83 -17.55
N ASN A 154 -33.45 -14.62 -18.56
CA ASN A 154 -32.75 -14.13 -19.75
C ASN A 154 -33.45 -14.63 -21.02
N GLY A 155 -33.56 -13.76 -22.02
CA GLY A 155 -34.15 -14.10 -23.30
C GLY A 155 -33.39 -13.51 -24.48
N SER A 156 -33.36 -14.24 -25.59
CA SER A 156 -32.79 -13.81 -26.86
C SER A 156 -33.67 -14.27 -28.02
N SER A 157 -33.67 -13.49 -29.10
CA SER A 157 -34.59 -13.68 -30.23
C SER A 157 -36.06 -13.64 -29.79
N MET A 158 -36.34 -12.81 -28.78
CA MET A 158 -37.70 -12.52 -28.34
C MET A 158 -38.42 -11.69 -29.42
N PRO A 159 -39.74 -11.85 -29.59
CA PRO A 159 -40.47 -11.00 -30.52
C PRO A 159 -40.40 -9.53 -30.03
N SER A 160 -40.37 -8.61 -30.99
CA SER A 160 -40.06 -7.20 -30.77
C SER A 160 -41.26 -6.34 -30.38
N ASP A 161 -42.44 -6.94 -30.32
CA ASP A 161 -43.71 -6.30 -29.96
C ASP A 161 -44.46 -7.07 -28.86
N GLY A 162 -45.36 -6.35 -28.18
CA GLY A 162 -46.21 -6.90 -27.12
C GLY A 162 -45.64 -6.82 -25.69
N THR A 163 -46.42 -7.35 -24.75
CA THR A 163 -46.08 -7.47 -23.33
C THR A 163 -46.06 -8.94 -22.94
N TYR A 164 -45.00 -9.33 -22.26
CA TYR A 164 -44.77 -10.69 -21.81
C TYR A 164 -44.92 -10.77 -20.29
N SER A 165 -45.36 -11.92 -19.80
CA SER A 165 -45.42 -12.20 -18.38
C SER A 165 -44.94 -13.61 -18.11
N LEU A 166 -44.24 -13.77 -16.99
CA LEU A 166 -43.83 -15.05 -16.44
C LEU A 166 -44.75 -15.39 -15.27
N TRP A 167 -45.35 -16.57 -15.35
CA TRP A 167 -46.21 -17.13 -14.32
C TRP A 167 -45.53 -18.32 -13.69
N VAL A 168 -45.61 -18.40 -12.37
CA VAL A 168 -45.15 -19.54 -11.59
C VAL A 168 -46.38 -20.26 -11.08
N ARG A 169 -46.41 -21.57 -11.26
CA ARG A 169 -47.45 -22.44 -10.73
C ARG A 169 -46.84 -23.29 -9.61
N ASP A 170 -47.45 -23.27 -8.44
CA ASP A 170 -47.02 -24.13 -7.33
C ASP A 170 -47.53 -25.58 -7.50
N ARG A 171 -47.20 -26.44 -6.52
CA ARG A 171 -47.62 -27.86 -6.54
C ARG A 171 -49.11 -28.05 -6.28
N ASP A 172 -49.74 -27.08 -5.64
CA ASP A 172 -51.17 -27.07 -5.34
C ASP A 172 -52.00 -26.50 -6.52
N GLY A 173 -51.31 -26.08 -7.59
CA GLY A 173 -51.89 -25.55 -8.81
C GLY A 173 -52.18 -24.05 -8.77
N LYS A 174 -51.82 -23.34 -7.70
CA LYS A 174 -51.99 -21.89 -7.61
C LYS A 174 -51.00 -21.21 -8.55
N GLU A 175 -51.48 -20.24 -9.31
CA GLU A 175 -50.67 -19.43 -10.22
C GLU A 175 -50.44 -18.05 -9.65
N ASP A 176 -49.17 -17.63 -9.61
CA ASP A 176 -48.77 -16.27 -9.25
C ASP A 176 -47.90 -15.68 -10.38
N ARG A 177 -48.16 -14.42 -10.74
CA ARG A 177 -47.37 -13.71 -11.76
C ARG A 177 -46.05 -13.24 -11.15
N ALA A 178 -44.95 -13.89 -11.53
CA ALA A 178 -43.63 -13.57 -11.00
C ALA A 178 -43.08 -12.27 -11.58
N CYS A 179 -43.18 -12.06 -12.90
CA CYS A 179 -42.74 -10.82 -13.52
C CYS A 179 -43.46 -10.53 -14.83
N ALA A 180 -43.39 -9.28 -15.28
CA ALA A 180 -43.87 -8.85 -16.59
C ALA A 180 -42.93 -7.81 -17.18
N TRP A 181 -42.79 -7.82 -18.50
CA TRP A 181 -41.92 -6.90 -19.23
C TRP A 181 -42.48 -6.62 -20.63
N THR A 182 -42.06 -5.50 -21.21
CA THR A 182 -42.40 -5.14 -22.60
C THR A 182 -41.32 -5.63 -23.53
N ALA A 183 -41.70 -5.95 -24.76
CA ALA A 183 -40.76 -6.29 -25.82
C ALA A 183 -39.67 -5.22 -26.00
N THR A 184 -38.47 -5.65 -26.37
CA THR A 184 -37.36 -4.76 -26.67
C THR A 184 -37.04 -4.80 -28.17
N PRO A 185 -36.63 -3.69 -28.80
CA PRO A 185 -36.23 -3.68 -30.21
C PRO A 185 -35.06 -4.62 -30.53
N SER A 186 -34.22 -4.93 -29.53
CA SER A 186 -33.08 -5.84 -29.66
C SER A 186 -33.48 -7.32 -29.59
N GLY A 187 -34.73 -7.64 -29.25
CA GLY A 187 -35.18 -9.01 -28.99
C GLY A 187 -34.44 -9.67 -27.82
N ARG A 188 -33.82 -8.88 -26.93
CA ARG A 188 -33.08 -9.34 -25.75
C ARG A 188 -33.69 -8.80 -24.48
N ILE A 189 -33.83 -9.66 -23.48
CA ILE A 189 -34.35 -9.28 -22.15
C ILE A 189 -33.47 -9.88 -21.07
N LYS A 190 -33.37 -9.15 -19.95
CA LYS A 190 -32.79 -9.61 -18.70
C LYS A 190 -33.62 -9.03 -17.55
N VAL A 191 -34.21 -9.89 -16.73
CA VAL A 191 -35.05 -9.52 -15.58
C VAL A 191 -34.57 -10.31 -14.38
N THR A 192 -34.43 -9.65 -13.23
CA THR A 192 -34.07 -10.32 -11.96
C THR A 192 -35.02 -9.82 -10.89
N GLY A 193 -35.60 -10.72 -10.09
CA GLY A 193 -36.60 -10.40 -9.07
C GLY A 193 -36.77 -11.49 -8.04
#